data_AF-A0A0F4NK68-F1
#
_entry.id   AF-A0A0F4NK68-F1
#
_cell.length_a   1.000
_cell.length_b   1.000
_cell.length_c   1.000
_cell.angle_alpha   90.00
_cell.angle_beta   90.00
_cell.angle_gamma   90.00
#
_symmetry.space_group_name_H-M   'P 1'
#
loop_
_entity.id
_entity.type
_entity.pdbx_description
1 polymer ?
#
loop_
_entity_poly.entity_id
_entity_poly.type
_entity_poly.pdbx_seq_one_letter_code
_entity_poly.pdbx_strand_id
1 'polypeptide(L)'
;MIPTPQKLVAKLSINQMLVVSHLFLVVILITGFSYTRYQSEWHRHIDYSASIAKLTLSPHLSFLSNSVANINYANLTMPSTQKLLASIDDLEFLEVAGKSDYAQQEVQVRFFKRFEYLWRANVTESDVENQQEKIEQINQEIQKTSANNVVRLRKLEFIKNRVTSEYTALLEGLDFTNNVYIPWSKPSSTQEFYYFDEELCTLNIVLPLSNKNGGDVWAVFDASELTALQRSLIQEIIVEAIVALLISALLIGWVAHWIVSPLKSLAEHMRSGETHNDIKHFSELARSDEIGQLAKAYQGLLIKLDNQLNILRAKSDTDPLTGLGSRHKYSRTAVPFLKRHLGKGHYVGLIVCDVDNFKAFNDIYGHTEGDNALSLVGSKIRLLARDSDLAFRYGGEEFVIFCARPEKIQLLNFAERLRHEIAGLDLAHQGNQPYGIVTTSVGGAIAHQQDLEARFDTFQELQESMFNLADKALYECKQSGRNQVIWSSSFNQKTK
;
A
#
# COMPACT_ATOMS: atom_id res chain seq x y z
N MET A 1 -28.28 -1.11 5.51
CA MET A 1 -27.61 0.19 5.74
C MET A 1 -26.24 0.14 5.08
N ILE A 2 -26.08 0.75 3.92
CA ILE A 2 -24.79 0.83 3.22
C ILE A 2 -23.91 1.79 4.05
N PRO A 3 -22.74 1.37 4.55
CA PRO A 3 -21.88 2.26 5.34
C PRO A 3 -21.44 3.43 4.46
N THR A 4 -21.50 4.65 4.99
CA THR A 4 -20.94 5.83 4.31
C THR A 4 -19.45 5.62 4.05
N PRO A 5 -18.91 6.05 2.90
CA PRO A 5 -17.52 5.77 2.50
C PRO A 5 -16.49 6.23 3.56
N GLN A 6 -16.80 7.28 4.34
CA GLN A 6 -15.97 7.71 5.48
C GLN A 6 -15.78 6.65 6.57
N LYS A 7 -16.80 5.81 6.86
CA LYS A 7 -16.70 4.77 7.90
C LYS A 7 -15.89 3.55 7.45
N LEU A 8 -15.78 3.31 6.15
CA LEU A 8 -14.93 2.25 5.57
C LEU A 8 -13.46 2.63 5.58
N VAL A 9 -13.15 3.88 5.21
CA VAL A 9 -11.77 4.40 5.18
C VAL A 9 -11.15 4.45 6.59
N ALA A 10 -11.95 4.72 7.63
CA ALA A 10 -11.49 4.81 9.01
C ALA A 10 -10.94 3.49 9.61
N LYS A 11 -11.16 2.33 8.97
CA LYS A 11 -10.65 1.02 9.42
C LYS A 11 -9.37 0.56 8.71
N LEU A 12 -8.92 1.29 7.67
CA LEU A 12 -7.76 0.88 6.89
C LEU A 12 -6.47 1.38 7.52
N SER A 13 -5.43 0.53 7.54
CA SER A 13 -4.09 0.97 7.95
C SER A 13 -3.52 1.97 6.93
N ILE A 14 -2.56 2.81 7.34
CA ILE A 14 -1.90 3.78 6.43
C ILE A 14 -1.38 3.08 5.16
N ASN A 15 -0.78 1.89 5.29
CA ASN A 15 -0.38 1.06 4.15
C ASN A 15 -1.54 0.74 3.20
N GLN A 16 -2.68 0.29 3.74
CA GLN A 16 -3.84 -0.06 2.92
C GLN A 16 -4.42 1.18 2.24
N MET A 17 -4.45 2.32 2.94
CA MET A 17 -4.97 3.57 2.39
C MET A 17 -4.09 4.12 1.26
N LEU A 18 -2.77 4.02 1.39
CA LEU A 18 -1.81 4.40 0.36
C LEU A 18 -1.87 3.48 -0.86
N VAL A 19 -1.93 2.16 -0.63
CA VAL A 19 -2.08 1.16 -1.71
C VAL A 19 -3.39 1.38 -2.46
N VAL A 20 -4.51 1.51 -1.76
CA VAL A 20 -5.83 1.65 -2.38
C VAL A 20 -5.95 2.96 -3.15
N SER A 21 -5.49 4.09 -2.60
CA SER A 21 -5.59 5.38 -3.28
C SER A 21 -4.71 5.45 -4.53
N HIS A 22 -3.47 4.96 -4.45
CA HIS A 22 -2.56 4.97 -5.59
C HIS A 22 -3.00 3.99 -6.68
N LEU A 23 -3.38 2.77 -6.31
CA LEU A 23 -3.88 1.77 -7.27
C LEU A 23 -5.13 2.27 -7.98
N PHE A 24 -6.07 2.89 -7.24
CA PHE A 24 -7.29 3.43 -7.82
C PHE A 24 -7.01 4.53 -8.86
N LEU A 25 -6.12 5.48 -8.52
CA LEU A 25 -5.72 6.54 -9.44
C LEU A 25 -5.04 5.98 -10.70
N VAL A 26 -4.13 5.02 -10.53
CA VAL A 26 -3.42 4.38 -11.64
C VAL A 26 -4.37 3.61 -12.55
N VAL A 27 -5.32 2.85 -12.00
CA VAL A 27 -6.33 2.12 -12.79
C VAL A 27 -7.20 3.08 -13.60
N ILE A 28 -7.65 4.20 -13.01
CA ILE A 28 -8.43 5.21 -13.73
C ILE A 28 -7.63 5.80 -14.88
N LEU A 29 -6.39 6.21 -14.64
CA LEU A 29 -5.54 6.80 -15.68
C LEU A 29 -5.25 5.81 -16.80
N ILE A 30 -4.84 4.58 -16.48
CA ILE A 30 -4.56 3.54 -17.47
C ILE A 30 -5.81 3.28 -18.31
N THR A 31 -6.97 3.11 -17.68
CA THR A 31 -8.22 2.84 -18.41
C THR A 31 -8.59 4.00 -19.33
N GLY A 32 -8.50 5.24 -18.86
CA GLY A 32 -8.82 6.43 -19.65
C GLY A 32 -7.88 6.60 -20.85
N PHE A 33 -6.56 6.51 -20.62
CA PHE A 33 -5.57 6.62 -21.69
C PHE A 33 -5.67 5.48 -22.70
N SER A 34 -5.86 4.24 -22.21
CA SER A 34 -6.05 3.05 -23.06
C SER A 34 -7.27 3.22 -23.98
N TYR A 35 -8.39 3.67 -23.43
CA TYR A 35 -9.61 3.90 -24.19
C TYR A 35 -9.42 5.00 -25.24
N THR A 36 -8.79 6.11 -24.86
CA THR A 36 -8.58 7.25 -25.76
C THR A 36 -7.63 6.90 -26.91
N ARG A 37 -6.55 6.17 -26.61
CA ARG A 37 -5.61 5.66 -27.61
C ARG A 37 -6.31 4.69 -28.56
N TYR A 38 -7.05 3.72 -28.04
CA TYR A 38 -7.78 2.76 -28.86
C TYR A 38 -8.70 3.47 -29.86
N GLN A 39 -9.55 4.38 -29.37
CA GLN A 39 -10.47 5.14 -30.22
C GLN A 39 -9.74 5.98 -31.27
N SER A 40 -8.65 6.67 -30.90
CA SER A 40 -7.90 7.52 -31.82
C SER A 40 -7.18 6.73 -32.90
N GLU A 41 -6.48 5.65 -32.55
CA GLU A 41 -5.76 4.83 -33.52
C GLU A 41 -6.73 4.06 -34.42
N TRP A 42 -7.80 3.50 -33.86
CA TRP A 42 -8.81 2.75 -34.61
C TRP A 42 -9.46 3.60 -35.70
N HIS A 43 -9.96 4.78 -35.34
CA HIS A 43 -10.59 5.69 -36.28
C HIS A 43 -9.60 6.16 -37.37
N ARG A 44 -8.34 6.44 -36.98
CA ARG A 44 -7.28 6.83 -37.93
C ARG A 44 -7.00 5.75 -38.98
N HIS A 45 -6.97 4.48 -38.58
CA HIS A 45 -6.74 3.37 -39.52
C HIS A 45 -7.91 3.15 -40.48
N ILE A 46 -9.15 3.31 -40.00
CA ILE A 46 -10.35 3.26 -40.85
C ILE A 46 -10.32 4.43 -41.85
N ASP A 47 -10.12 5.66 -41.39
CA ASP A 47 -10.04 6.86 -42.24
C ASP A 47 -8.95 6.75 -43.31
N TYR A 48 -7.78 6.23 -42.91
CA TYR A 48 -6.67 6.00 -43.82
C TYR A 48 -7.04 4.99 -44.91
N SER A 49 -7.61 3.85 -44.52
CA SER A 49 -8.02 2.79 -45.47
C SER A 49 -9.12 3.29 -46.41
N ALA A 50 -10.09 4.05 -45.89
CA ALA A 50 -11.13 4.70 -46.68
C ALA A 50 -10.54 5.69 -47.70
N SER A 51 -9.54 6.49 -47.27
CA SER A 51 -8.88 7.45 -48.14
C SER A 51 -8.08 6.77 -49.25
N ILE A 52 -7.38 5.68 -48.96
CA ILE A 52 -6.68 4.87 -49.97
C ILE A 52 -7.68 4.30 -50.99
N ALA A 53 -8.76 3.67 -50.53
CA ALA A 53 -9.78 3.11 -51.39
C ALA A 53 -10.42 4.17 -52.32
N LYS A 54 -10.70 5.36 -51.76
CA LYS A 54 -11.16 6.52 -52.55
C LYS A 54 -10.13 6.95 -53.60
N LEU A 55 -8.84 7.04 -53.24
CA LEU A 55 -7.79 7.42 -54.17
C LEU A 55 -7.62 6.40 -55.30
N THR A 56 -7.81 5.11 -55.01
CA THR A 56 -7.79 4.04 -56.00
C THR A 56 -8.94 4.14 -57.01
N LEU A 57 -10.15 4.51 -56.57
CA LEU A 57 -11.31 4.64 -57.45
C LEU A 57 -11.36 5.97 -58.22
N SER A 58 -10.82 7.05 -57.64
CA SER A 58 -10.94 8.41 -58.17
C SER A 58 -10.53 8.58 -59.65
N PRO A 59 -9.42 7.99 -60.13
CA PRO A 59 -9.02 8.09 -61.54
C PRO A 59 -10.06 7.54 -62.51
N HIS A 60 -10.86 6.56 -62.08
CA HIS A 60 -11.85 5.88 -62.90
C HIS A 60 -13.20 6.58 -62.92
N LEU A 61 -13.49 7.45 -61.95
CA LEU A 61 -14.76 8.16 -61.84
C LEU A 61 -15.10 8.98 -63.09
N SER A 62 -14.11 9.63 -63.71
CA SER A 62 -14.33 10.43 -64.92
C SER A 62 -14.80 9.57 -66.11
N PHE A 63 -14.15 8.41 -66.31
CA PHE A 63 -14.51 7.43 -67.34
C PHE A 63 -15.90 6.84 -67.09
N LEU A 64 -16.20 6.45 -65.85
CA LEU A 64 -17.50 5.89 -65.46
C LEU A 64 -18.61 6.93 -65.64
N SER A 65 -18.39 8.16 -65.17
CA SER A 65 -19.34 9.27 -65.27
C SER A 65 -19.67 9.59 -66.73
N ASN A 66 -18.66 9.67 -67.60
CA ASN A 66 -18.85 9.92 -69.03
C ASN A 66 -19.60 8.77 -69.72
N SER A 67 -19.35 7.53 -69.31
CA SER A 67 -20.03 6.36 -69.88
C SER A 67 -21.50 6.29 -69.44
N VAL A 68 -21.80 6.65 -68.19
CA VAL A 68 -23.18 6.80 -67.68
C VAL A 68 -23.91 7.94 -68.37
N ALA A 69 -23.29 9.11 -68.51
CA ALA A 69 -23.88 10.28 -69.15
C ALA A 69 -24.38 10.00 -70.58
N ASN A 70 -23.65 9.15 -71.32
CA ASN A 70 -23.91 8.80 -72.72
C ASN A 70 -24.56 7.42 -72.94
N ILE A 71 -24.97 6.71 -71.88
CA ILE A 71 -25.55 5.35 -71.96
C ILE A 71 -24.62 4.38 -72.71
N ASN A 72 -23.31 4.47 -72.47
CA ASN A 72 -22.34 3.64 -73.15
C ASN A 72 -22.09 2.35 -72.37
N TYR A 73 -23.07 1.43 -72.41
CA TYR A 73 -22.94 0.11 -71.79
C TYR A 73 -21.76 -0.68 -72.33
N ALA A 74 -21.43 -0.54 -73.62
CA ALA A 74 -20.28 -1.22 -74.19
C ALA A 74 -18.99 -0.83 -73.44
N ASN A 75 -18.75 0.46 -73.19
CA ASN A 75 -17.58 0.89 -72.42
C ASN A 75 -17.62 0.36 -70.98
N LEU A 76 -18.80 0.36 -70.36
CA LEU A 76 -18.98 -0.08 -68.99
C LEU A 76 -18.84 -1.60 -68.81
N THR A 77 -19.10 -2.41 -69.85
CA THR A 77 -19.04 -3.88 -69.78
C THR A 77 -17.93 -4.48 -70.65
N MET A 78 -17.08 -3.65 -71.25
CA MET A 78 -15.96 -4.09 -72.08
C MET A 78 -14.95 -4.93 -71.25
N PRO A 79 -14.30 -5.96 -71.86
CA PRO A 79 -13.33 -6.80 -71.16
C PRO A 79 -12.15 -6.05 -70.54
N SER A 80 -11.77 -4.89 -71.10
CA SER A 80 -10.73 -4.03 -70.51
C SER A 80 -11.16 -3.42 -69.18
N THR A 81 -12.43 -3.02 -69.07
CA THR A 81 -13.02 -2.46 -67.84
C THR A 81 -13.16 -3.55 -66.79
N GLN A 82 -13.61 -4.74 -67.18
CA GLN A 82 -13.66 -5.92 -66.30
C GLN A 82 -12.28 -6.26 -65.74
N LYS A 83 -11.25 -6.32 -66.59
CA LYS A 83 -9.86 -6.58 -66.15
C LYS A 83 -9.31 -5.48 -65.25
N LEU A 84 -9.64 -4.22 -65.54
CA LEU A 84 -9.26 -3.08 -64.71
C LEU A 84 -9.85 -3.21 -63.31
N LEU A 85 -11.16 -3.43 -63.19
CA LEU A 85 -11.83 -3.60 -61.89
C LEU A 85 -11.31 -4.85 -61.16
N ALA A 86 -11.07 -5.94 -61.89
CA ALA A 86 -10.46 -7.13 -61.33
C ALA A 86 -8.99 -6.92 -60.90
N SER A 87 -8.30 -5.89 -61.37
CA SER A 87 -6.92 -5.59 -60.96
C SER A 87 -6.83 -4.70 -59.71
N ILE A 88 -7.95 -4.16 -59.22
CA ILE A 88 -7.97 -3.37 -58.00
C ILE A 88 -7.89 -4.32 -56.81
N ASP A 89 -6.83 -4.16 -56.01
CA ASP A 89 -6.63 -4.93 -54.79
C ASP A 89 -7.79 -4.67 -53.80
N ASP A 90 -8.15 -5.71 -53.06
CA ASP A 90 -9.20 -5.74 -52.03
C ASP A 90 -10.62 -5.39 -52.50
N LEU A 91 -10.85 -5.06 -53.78
CA LEU A 91 -12.19 -4.79 -54.29
C LEU A 91 -12.99 -6.08 -54.44
N GLU A 92 -14.07 -6.23 -53.66
CA GLU A 92 -14.97 -7.38 -53.71
C GLU A 92 -16.18 -7.14 -54.61
N PHE A 93 -16.71 -5.92 -54.57
CA PHE A 93 -17.90 -5.54 -55.34
C PHE A 93 -17.87 -4.07 -55.74
N LEU A 94 -18.44 -3.78 -56.91
CA LEU A 94 -18.63 -2.41 -57.37
C LEU A 94 -19.94 -2.29 -58.14
N GLU A 95 -20.74 -1.29 -57.79
CA GLU A 95 -21.93 -0.87 -58.50
C GLU A 95 -21.74 0.56 -59.01
N VAL A 96 -22.04 0.76 -60.29
CA VAL A 96 -22.17 2.08 -60.90
C VAL A 96 -23.63 2.29 -61.22
N ALA A 97 -24.27 3.27 -60.57
CA ALA A 97 -25.68 3.58 -60.76
C ALA A 97 -25.88 5.08 -61.02
N GLY A 98 -26.66 5.46 -62.02
CA GLY A 98 -26.92 6.87 -62.31
C GLY A 98 -27.93 7.09 -63.42
N LYS A 99 -28.14 8.37 -63.76
CA LYS A 99 -29.04 8.77 -64.85
C LYS A 99 -28.27 9.44 -65.98
N SER A 100 -28.54 9.05 -67.22
CA SER A 100 -27.92 9.63 -68.41
C SER A 100 -28.33 11.08 -68.64
N ASP A 101 -27.42 11.90 -69.19
CA ASP A 101 -27.59 13.36 -69.25
C ASP A 101 -28.67 13.81 -70.24
N TYR A 102 -28.81 13.10 -71.37
CA TYR A 102 -29.69 13.49 -72.47
C TYR A 102 -31.03 12.75 -72.49
N ALA A 103 -31.02 11.43 -72.26
CA ALA A 103 -32.23 10.62 -72.36
C ALA A 103 -32.92 10.38 -71.00
N GLN A 104 -32.32 10.82 -69.89
CA GLN A 104 -32.82 10.55 -68.52
C GLN A 104 -33.02 9.06 -68.21
N GLN A 105 -32.40 8.18 -69.00
CA GLN A 105 -32.44 6.74 -68.81
C GLN A 105 -31.52 6.33 -67.66
N GLU A 106 -31.98 5.42 -66.82
CA GLU A 106 -31.18 4.83 -65.75
C GLU A 106 -30.10 3.92 -66.33
N VAL A 107 -28.90 4.02 -65.76
CA VAL A 107 -27.75 3.19 -66.09
C VAL A 107 -27.27 2.52 -64.82
N GLN A 108 -27.25 1.19 -64.83
CA GLN A 108 -26.77 0.41 -63.70
C GLN A 108 -25.91 -0.75 -64.16
N VAL A 109 -24.69 -0.82 -63.64
CA VAL A 109 -23.74 -1.89 -63.91
C VAL A 109 -23.16 -2.38 -62.60
N ARG A 110 -22.99 -3.69 -62.46
CA ARG A 110 -22.43 -4.34 -61.28
C ARG A 110 -21.22 -5.18 -61.66
N PHE A 111 -20.22 -5.14 -60.81
CA PHE A 111 -19.02 -5.97 -60.85
C PHE A 111 -18.96 -6.80 -59.57
N PHE A 112 -18.70 -8.09 -59.70
CA PHE A 112 -18.50 -8.97 -58.56
C PHE A 112 -17.18 -9.72 -58.73
N LYS A 113 -16.21 -9.42 -57.87
CA LYS A 113 -14.82 -9.89 -58.02
C LYS A 113 -14.72 -11.41 -57.98
N ARG A 114 -15.50 -12.07 -57.11
CA ARG A 114 -15.52 -13.53 -57.00
C ARG A 114 -15.84 -14.27 -58.31
N PHE A 115 -16.68 -13.69 -59.16
CA PHE A 115 -16.99 -14.24 -60.49
C PHE A 115 -16.18 -13.57 -61.60
N GLU A 116 -15.37 -12.56 -61.24
CA GLU A 116 -14.73 -11.59 -62.11
C GLU A 116 -15.68 -11.07 -63.20
N TYR A 117 -16.97 -10.93 -62.90
CA TYR A 117 -17.99 -10.67 -63.90
C TYR A 117 -18.59 -9.28 -63.76
N LEU A 118 -18.84 -8.63 -64.90
CA LEU A 118 -19.31 -7.26 -65.02
C LEU A 118 -20.55 -7.25 -65.92
N TRP A 119 -21.71 -6.89 -65.38
CA TRP A 119 -22.98 -6.99 -66.10
C TRP A 119 -23.87 -5.78 -65.90
N ARG A 120 -24.79 -5.58 -66.84
CA ARG A 120 -25.85 -4.58 -66.74
C ARG A 120 -26.90 -5.09 -65.74
N ALA A 121 -27.13 -4.33 -64.67
CA ALA A 121 -27.98 -4.76 -63.55
C ALA A 121 -29.44 -4.27 -63.67
N ASN A 122 -29.73 -3.37 -64.61
CA ASN A 122 -31.08 -2.86 -64.88
C ASN A 122 -31.63 -3.40 -66.22
N VAL A 123 -31.40 -4.69 -66.49
CA VAL A 123 -31.99 -5.39 -67.64
C VAL A 123 -33.41 -5.81 -67.29
N THR A 124 -34.36 -5.54 -68.18
CA THR A 124 -35.74 -6.01 -68.06
C THR A 124 -36.01 -7.15 -69.05
N GLU A 125 -37.03 -7.97 -68.79
CA GLU A 125 -37.47 -9.00 -69.75
C GLU A 125 -37.82 -8.39 -71.12
N SER A 126 -38.43 -7.20 -71.12
CA SER A 126 -38.74 -6.46 -72.34
C SER A 126 -37.49 -6.06 -73.14
N ASP A 127 -36.37 -5.71 -72.48
CA ASP A 127 -35.11 -5.41 -73.17
C ASP A 127 -34.58 -6.64 -73.93
N VAL A 128 -34.73 -7.84 -73.34
CA VAL A 128 -34.32 -9.11 -73.94
C VAL A 128 -35.22 -9.46 -75.14
N GLU A 129 -36.54 -9.36 -74.98
CA GLU A 129 -37.52 -9.61 -76.03
C GLU A 129 -37.32 -8.67 -77.23
N ASN A 130 -37.20 -7.36 -76.99
CA ASN A 130 -36.96 -6.37 -78.02
C ASN A 130 -35.67 -6.66 -78.82
N GLN A 131 -34.64 -7.17 -78.15
CA GLN A 131 -33.39 -7.51 -78.80
C GLN A 131 -33.49 -8.83 -79.60
N GLN A 132 -34.28 -9.80 -79.11
CA GLN A 132 -34.60 -11.02 -79.84
C GLN A 132 -35.37 -10.72 -81.13
N GLU A 133 -36.38 -9.85 -81.06
CA GLU A 133 -37.15 -9.42 -82.24
C GLU A 133 -36.25 -8.78 -83.31
N LYS A 134 -35.27 -7.95 -82.91
CA LYS A 134 -34.29 -7.39 -83.85
C LYS A 134 -33.44 -8.46 -84.53
N ILE A 135 -33.03 -9.51 -83.81
CA ILE A 135 -32.29 -10.64 -84.40
C ILE A 135 -33.16 -11.34 -85.45
N GLU A 136 -34.43 -11.58 -85.14
CA GLU A 136 -35.39 -12.18 -86.07
C GLU A 136 -35.61 -11.31 -87.32
N GLN A 137 -35.78 -9.99 -87.15
CA GLN A 137 -35.90 -9.05 -88.27
C GLN A 137 -34.65 -9.06 -89.16
N ILE A 138 -33.45 -9.05 -88.58
CA ILE A 138 -32.19 -9.12 -89.35
C ILE A 138 -32.07 -10.46 -90.08
N ASN A 139 -32.45 -11.57 -89.44
CA ASN A 139 -32.47 -12.89 -90.09
C ASN A 139 -33.41 -12.90 -91.29
N GLN A 140 -34.60 -12.29 -91.17
CA GLN A 140 -35.54 -12.15 -92.28
C GLN A 140 -34.96 -11.26 -93.41
N GLU A 141 -34.25 -10.18 -93.09
CA GLU A 141 -33.58 -9.34 -94.09
C GLU A 141 -32.44 -10.06 -94.83
N ILE A 142 -31.67 -10.89 -94.13
CA ILE A 142 -30.63 -11.74 -94.72
C ILE A 142 -31.26 -12.72 -95.73
N GLN A 143 -32.35 -13.38 -95.35
CA GLN A 143 -33.06 -14.33 -96.23
C GLN A 143 -33.67 -13.66 -97.47
N LYS A 144 -34.12 -12.40 -97.36
CA LYS A 144 -34.68 -11.63 -98.49
C LYS A 144 -33.59 -11.06 -99.42
N THR A 145 -32.33 -11.03 -99.01
CA THR A 145 -31.24 -10.43 -99.79
C THR A 145 -30.72 -11.44 -100.82
N SER A 146 -30.73 -11.06 -102.11
CA SER A 146 -30.20 -11.90 -103.21
C SER A 146 -28.73 -12.26 -103.01
N ALA A 147 -28.37 -13.51 -103.30
CA ALA A 147 -27.01 -14.06 -103.19
C ALA A 147 -25.94 -13.27 -103.99
N ASN A 148 -26.35 -12.47 -104.98
CA ASN A 148 -25.45 -11.64 -105.78
C ASN A 148 -25.00 -10.35 -105.08
N ASN A 149 -25.63 -9.95 -103.96
CA ASN A 149 -25.24 -8.75 -103.20
C ASN A 149 -24.40 -9.09 -101.97
N VAL A 150 -23.18 -9.54 -102.21
CA VAL A 150 -22.24 -10.03 -101.19
C VAL A 150 -21.90 -8.97 -100.13
N VAL A 151 -21.83 -7.69 -100.52
CA VAL A 151 -21.50 -6.59 -99.60
C VAL A 151 -22.61 -6.37 -98.57
N ARG A 152 -23.88 -6.38 -99.02
CA ARG A 152 -25.03 -6.22 -98.12
C ARG A 152 -25.16 -7.41 -97.17
N LEU A 153 -24.95 -8.64 -97.66
CA LEU A 153 -24.97 -9.84 -96.83
C LEU A 153 -23.91 -9.79 -95.72
N ARG A 154 -22.65 -9.47 -96.05
CA ARG A 154 -21.58 -9.32 -95.03
C ARG A 154 -21.90 -8.27 -93.98
N LYS A 155 -22.50 -7.14 -94.39
CA LYS A 155 -22.91 -6.08 -93.45
C LYS A 155 -24.03 -6.56 -92.51
N LEU A 156 -25.03 -7.25 -93.04
CA LEU A 156 -26.14 -7.80 -92.24
C LEU A 156 -25.65 -8.91 -91.30
N GLU A 157 -24.76 -9.78 -91.74
CA GLU A 157 -24.13 -10.80 -90.88
C GLU A 157 -23.31 -10.17 -89.76
N PHE A 158 -22.55 -9.11 -90.05
CA PHE A 158 -21.82 -8.36 -89.02
C PHE A 158 -22.78 -7.75 -87.98
N ILE A 159 -23.87 -7.12 -88.43
CA ILE A 159 -24.87 -6.53 -87.53
C ILE A 159 -25.56 -7.63 -86.72
N LYS A 160 -25.93 -8.76 -87.35
CA LYS A 160 -26.50 -9.92 -86.66
C LYS A 160 -25.58 -10.40 -85.55
N ASN A 161 -24.31 -10.65 -85.85
CA ASN A 161 -23.34 -11.13 -84.86
C ASN A 161 -23.21 -10.16 -83.68
N ARG A 162 -23.20 -8.84 -83.95
CA ARG A 162 -23.18 -7.82 -82.89
C ARG A 162 -24.45 -7.86 -82.02
N VAL A 163 -25.64 -7.89 -82.64
CA VAL A 163 -26.92 -7.91 -81.92
C VAL A 163 -27.10 -9.22 -81.14
N THR A 164 -26.66 -10.36 -81.68
CA THR A 164 -26.65 -11.65 -80.99
C THR A 164 -25.70 -11.65 -79.77
N SER A 165 -24.53 -11.03 -79.88
CA SER A 165 -23.63 -10.84 -78.74
C SER A 165 -24.27 -9.97 -77.65
N GLU A 166 -24.93 -8.87 -78.03
CA GLU A 166 -25.66 -8.01 -77.09
C GLU A 166 -26.82 -8.76 -76.42
N TYR A 167 -27.60 -9.54 -77.17
CA TYR A 167 -28.67 -10.38 -76.63
C TYR A 167 -28.16 -11.39 -75.61
N THR A 168 -27.04 -12.06 -75.91
CA THR A 168 -26.42 -13.02 -74.99
C THR A 168 -25.99 -12.32 -73.69
N ALA A 169 -25.36 -11.15 -73.78
CA ALA A 169 -24.96 -10.36 -72.62
C ALA A 169 -26.16 -9.86 -71.79
N LEU A 170 -27.30 -9.55 -72.42
CA LEU A 170 -28.54 -9.18 -71.72
C LEU A 170 -29.16 -10.38 -70.99
N LEU A 171 -29.20 -11.55 -71.64
CA LEU A 171 -29.67 -12.79 -71.00
C LEU A 171 -28.84 -13.14 -69.78
N GLU A 172 -27.50 -13.11 -69.93
CA GLU A 172 -26.59 -13.33 -68.81
C GLU A 172 -26.80 -12.26 -67.72
N GLY A 173 -26.88 -10.98 -68.09
CA GLY A 173 -27.13 -9.91 -67.12
C GLY A 173 -28.43 -10.09 -66.33
N LEU A 174 -29.50 -10.56 -66.97
CA LEU A 174 -30.78 -10.88 -66.32
C LEU A 174 -30.64 -12.07 -65.36
N ASP A 175 -29.97 -13.14 -65.79
CA ASP A 175 -29.70 -14.32 -64.96
C ASP A 175 -28.88 -13.96 -63.70
N PHE A 176 -27.77 -13.24 -63.88
CA PHE A 176 -26.92 -12.79 -62.79
C PHE A 176 -27.68 -11.86 -61.81
N THR A 177 -28.50 -10.95 -62.32
CA THR A 177 -29.27 -10.02 -61.47
C THR A 177 -30.30 -10.75 -60.61
N ASN A 178 -30.92 -11.81 -61.13
CA ASN A 178 -31.94 -12.57 -60.41
C ASN A 178 -31.36 -13.63 -59.46
N ASN A 179 -30.19 -14.19 -59.80
CA ASN A 179 -29.65 -15.37 -59.11
C ASN A 179 -28.42 -15.08 -58.22
N VAL A 180 -27.73 -13.94 -58.38
CA VAL A 180 -26.60 -13.57 -57.51
C VAL A 180 -27.09 -12.90 -56.24
N TYR A 181 -26.81 -13.53 -55.11
CA TYR A 181 -26.96 -12.92 -53.79
C TYR A 181 -25.80 -11.97 -53.49
N ILE A 182 -26.12 -10.70 -53.21
CA ILE A 182 -25.17 -9.67 -52.78
C ILE A 182 -25.29 -9.56 -51.25
N PRO A 183 -24.24 -9.89 -50.48
CA PRO A 183 -24.33 -9.92 -49.01
C PRO A 183 -24.28 -8.52 -48.37
N TRP A 184 -23.86 -7.50 -49.10
CA TRP A 184 -23.71 -6.13 -48.61
C TRP A 184 -24.93 -5.28 -48.92
N SER A 185 -25.20 -4.29 -48.07
CA SER A 185 -26.27 -3.33 -48.28
C SER A 185 -25.68 -1.94 -48.53
N LYS A 186 -26.21 -1.25 -49.55
CA LYS A 186 -25.79 0.12 -49.84
C LYS A 186 -26.25 1.02 -48.70
N PRO A 187 -25.36 1.84 -48.12
CA PRO A 187 -25.75 2.70 -47.01
C PRO A 187 -26.74 3.78 -47.48
N SER A 188 -27.84 3.94 -46.73
CA SER A 188 -29.00 4.79 -47.11
C SER A 188 -28.73 6.31 -47.05
N SER A 189 -27.69 6.71 -46.32
CA SER A 189 -27.25 8.09 -46.15
C SER A 189 -25.83 8.08 -45.61
N THR A 190 -24.88 8.63 -46.36
CA THR A 190 -23.54 8.89 -45.85
C THR A 190 -23.27 10.39 -45.95
N GLN A 191 -23.18 11.05 -44.78
CA GLN A 191 -22.59 12.41 -44.72
C GLN A 191 -21.12 12.39 -45.12
N GLU A 192 -20.48 11.24 -44.92
CA GLU A 192 -19.12 10.91 -45.35
C GLU A 192 -19.15 10.07 -46.63
N PHE A 193 -17.99 9.80 -47.23
CA PHE A 193 -17.90 9.01 -48.47
C PHE A 193 -17.70 7.51 -48.21
N TYR A 194 -17.70 7.09 -46.94
CA TYR A 194 -17.44 5.71 -46.56
C TYR A 194 -18.31 5.24 -45.39
N TYR A 195 -18.42 3.93 -45.22
CA TYR A 195 -19.02 3.24 -44.08
C TYR A 195 -18.26 1.94 -43.82
N PHE A 196 -17.81 1.71 -42.58
CA PHE A 196 -17.16 0.45 -42.20
C PHE A 196 -18.19 -0.47 -41.54
N ASP A 197 -18.37 -1.65 -42.13
CA ASP A 197 -19.20 -2.72 -41.57
C ASP A 197 -18.32 -3.66 -40.74
N GLU A 198 -18.41 -3.54 -39.42
CA GLU A 198 -17.62 -4.33 -38.48
C GLU A 198 -17.98 -5.83 -38.51
N GLU A 199 -19.24 -6.18 -38.81
CA GLU A 199 -19.71 -7.57 -38.80
C GLU A 199 -19.21 -8.33 -40.03
N LEU A 200 -19.30 -7.68 -41.19
CA LEU A 200 -18.85 -8.25 -42.46
C LEU A 200 -17.36 -7.98 -42.74
N CYS A 201 -16.70 -7.18 -41.91
CA CYS A 201 -15.31 -6.75 -42.10
C CYS A 201 -15.09 -6.10 -43.47
N THR A 202 -16.02 -5.25 -43.90
CA THR A 202 -15.96 -4.62 -45.22
C THR A 202 -16.02 -3.10 -45.15
N LEU A 203 -15.24 -2.46 -46.01
CA LEU A 203 -15.20 -1.03 -46.15
C LEU A 203 -15.99 -0.60 -47.38
N ASN A 204 -17.14 0.02 -47.14
CA ASN A 204 -18.05 0.50 -48.17
C ASN A 204 -17.67 1.93 -48.54
N ILE A 205 -17.44 2.19 -49.82
CA ILE A 205 -17.07 3.50 -50.36
C ILE A 205 -18.16 3.93 -51.34
N VAL A 206 -18.71 5.14 -51.15
CA VAL A 206 -19.71 5.72 -52.03
C VAL A 206 -19.19 7.05 -52.56
N LEU A 207 -18.96 7.12 -53.87
CA LEU A 207 -18.43 8.30 -54.55
C LEU A 207 -19.44 8.82 -55.57
N PRO A 208 -19.76 10.12 -55.59
CA PRO A 208 -20.69 10.67 -56.56
C PRO A 208 -20.12 10.65 -57.97
N LEU A 209 -20.96 10.35 -58.95
CA LEU A 209 -20.64 10.56 -60.36
C LEU A 209 -20.67 12.05 -60.70
N SER A 210 -19.89 12.45 -61.70
CA SER A 210 -19.75 13.85 -62.12
C SER A 210 -20.66 14.26 -63.29
N ASN A 211 -21.59 13.40 -63.70
CA ASN A 211 -22.59 13.67 -64.74
C ASN A 211 -23.70 14.62 -64.23
N LYS A 212 -24.43 15.28 -65.13
CA LYS A 212 -25.41 16.32 -64.74
C LYS A 212 -26.58 15.78 -63.93
N ASN A 213 -27.07 14.60 -64.27
CA ASN A 213 -28.23 13.99 -63.59
C ASN A 213 -27.85 13.13 -62.39
N GLY A 214 -26.56 13.12 -62.03
CA GLY A 214 -26.04 12.44 -60.86
C GLY A 214 -26.07 10.91 -60.94
N GLY A 215 -25.79 10.32 -59.78
CA GLY A 215 -25.52 8.91 -59.60
C GLY A 215 -24.28 8.74 -58.72
N ASP A 216 -23.90 7.50 -58.49
CA ASP A 216 -22.79 7.15 -57.62
C ASP A 216 -22.10 5.85 -58.07
N VAL A 217 -20.89 5.69 -57.54
CA VAL A 217 -20.14 4.44 -57.54
C VAL A 217 -20.13 3.96 -56.10
N TRP A 218 -20.76 2.82 -55.85
CA TRP A 218 -20.68 2.11 -54.58
C TRP A 218 -19.71 0.95 -54.74
N ALA A 219 -18.62 0.98 -53.97
CA ALA A 219 -17.61 -0.08 -53.96
C ALA A 219 -17.49 -0.68 -52.56
N VAL A 220 -17.23 -1.98 -52.50
CA VAL A 220 -17.02 -2.72 -51.25
C VAL A 220 -15.62 -3.30 -51.31
N PHE A 221 -14.81 -2.94 -50.32
CA PHE A 221 -13.46 -3.46 -50.14
C PHE A 221 -13.42 -4.45 -48.98
N ASP A 222 -12.63 -5.52 -49.14
CA ASP A 222 -12.23 -6.37 -48.01
C ASP A 222 -11.41 -5.53 -47.02
N ALA A 223 -11.81 -5.59 -45.76
CA ALA A 223 -11.14 -4.90 -44.67
C ALA A 223 -10.80 -5.88 -43.54
N SER A 224 -10.65 -7.17 -43.85
CA SER A 224 -10.18 -8.20 -42.95
C SER A 224 -8.86 -7.84 -42.24
N GLU A 225 -7.94 -7.14 -42.91
CA GLU A 225 -6.69 -6.65 -42.30
C GLU A 225 -6.93 -5.66 -41.15
N LEU A 226 -7.98 -4.84 -41.19
CA LEU A 226 -8.33 -3.93 -40.09
C LEU A 226 -8.66 -4.72 -38.82
N THR A 227 -9.28 -5.90 -38.93
CA THR A 227 -9.56 -6.74 -37.76
C THR A 227 -8.29 -7.33 -37.13
N ALA A 228 -7.31 -7.70 -37.95
CA ALA A 228 -6.01 -8.14 -37.45
C ALA A 228 -5.32 -7.00 -36.70
N LEU A 229 -5.42 -5.77 -37.22
CA LEU A 229 -4.89 -4.56 -36.61
C LEU A 229 -5.62 -4.20 -35.31
N GLN A 230 -6.95 -4.36 -35.26
CA GLN A 230 -7.73 -4.18 -34.03
C GLN A 230 -7.23 -5.09 -32.91
N ARG A 231 -6.96 -6.37 -33.24
CA ARG A 231 -6.45 -7.35 -32.29
C ARG A 231 -5.04 -6.99 -31.81
N SER A 232 -4.14 -6.58 -32.68
CA SER A 232 -2.78 -6.17 -32.29
C SER A 232 -2.81 -4.92 -31.40
N LEU A 233 -3.64 -3.93 -31.73
CA LEU A 233 -3.81 -2.71 -30.94
C LEU A 233 -4.29 -3.03 -29.51
N ILE A 234 -5.28 -3.91 -29.36
CA ILE A 234 -5.75 -4.35 -28.04
C ILE A 234 -4.64 -5.08 -27.27
N GLN A 235 -3.86 -5.95 -27.94
CA GLN A 235 -2.74 -6.65 -27.30
C GLN A 235 -1.66 -5.68 -26.80
N GLU A 236 -1.27 -4.70 -27.60
CA GLU A 236 -0.30 -3.66 -27.19
C GLU A 236 -0.78 -2.88 -25.97
N ILE A 237 -2.04 -2.42 -26.00
CA ILE A 237 -2.65 -1.67 -24.90
C ILE A 237 -2.69 -2.49 -23.61
N ILE A 238 -3.01 -3.79 -23.69
CA ILE A 238 -3.01 -4.69 -22.53
C ILE A 238 -1.61 -4.84 -21.95
N VAL A 239 -0.60 -5.04 -22.81
CA VAL A 239 0.79 -5.18 -22.36
C VAL A 239 1.26 -3.90 -21.66
N GLU A 240 0.99 -2.74 -22.22
CA GLU A 240 1.31 -1.44 -21.60
C GLU A 240 0.63 -1.25 -20.25
N ALA A 241 -0.65 -1.60 -20.15
CA ALA A 241 -1.41 -1.55 -18.90
C ALA A 241 -0.78 -2.45 -17.82
N ILE A 242 -0.37 -3.67 -18.18
CA ILE A 242 0.30 -4.61 -17.26
C ILE A 242 1.64 -4.03 -16.79
N VAL A 243 2.45 -3.50 -17.71
CA VAL A 243 3.75 -2.90 -17.37
C VAL A 243 3.55 -1.70 -16.43
N ALA A 244 2.59 -0.82 -16.70
CA ALA A 244 2.29 0.32 -15.85
C ALA A 244 1.83 -0.11 -14.45
N LEU A 245 1.00 -1.16 -14.34
CA LEU A 245 0.57 -1.72 -13.06
C LEU A 245 1.73 -2.35 -12.28
N LEU A 246 2.65 -3.06 -12.95
CA LEU A 246 3.83 -3.64 -12.31
C LEU A 246 4.75 -2.56 -11.75
N ILE A 247 5.01 -1.49 -12.52
CA ILE A 247 5.81 -0.34 -12.06
C ILE A 247 5.15 0.31 -10.84
N SER A 248 3.83 0.52 -10.87
CA SER A 248 3.08 1.07 -9.73
C SER A 248 3.18 0.19 -8.49
N ALA A 249 3.03 -1.13 -8.63
CA ALA A 249 3.16 -2.07 -7.51
C ALA A 249 4.55 -2.05 -6.88
N LEU A 250 5.61 -1.99 -7.70
CA LEU A 250 6.99 -1.85 -7.23
C LEU A 250 7.20 -0.53 -6.47
N LEU A 251 6.68 0.58 -6.99
CA LEU A 251 6.79 1.89 -6.34
C LEU A 251 6.05 1.93 -5.00
N ILE A 252 4.84 1.36 -4.93
CA ILE A 252 4.08 1.22 -3.69
C ILE A 252 4.87 0.40 -2.67
N GLY A 253 5.40 -0.76 -3.08
CA GLY A 253 6.21 -1.61 -2.21
C GLY A 253 7.46 -0.90 -1.70
N TRP A 254 8.13 -0.15 -2.58
CA TRP A 254 9.30 0.65 -2.23
C TRP A 254 8.96 1.73 -1.20
N VAL A 255 7.91 2.52 -1.42
CA VAL A 255 7.44 3.56 -0.49
C VAL A 255 7.00 2.98 0.86
N ALA A 256 6.25 1.88 0.83
CA ALA A 256 5.81 1.20 2.05
C ALA A 256 6.99 0.71 2.90
N HIS A 257 8.02 0.17 2.25
CA HIS A 257 9.24 -0.27 2.92
C HIS A 257 10.09 0.90 3.43
N TRP A 258 10.27 1.96 2.62
CA TRP A 258 11.17 3.06 2.93
C TRP A 258 10.63 4.09 3.92
N ILE A 259 9.30 4.29 3.95
CA ILE A 259 8.65 5.33 4.75
C ILE A 259 7.73 4.74 5.81
N VAL A 260 6.78 3.89 5.41
CA VAL A 260 5.71 3.48 6.34
C VAL A 260 6.20 2.48 7.38
N SER A 261 7.05 1.52 7.00
CA SER A 261 7.56 0.52 7.95
C SER A 261 8.39 1.15 9.09
N PRO A 262 9.37 2.04 8.84
CA PRO A 262 10.10 2.74 9.90
C PRO A 262 9.20 3.57 10.82
N LEU A 263 8.21 4.29 10.26
CA LEU A 263 7.27 5.07 11.06
C LEU A 263 6.39 4.19 11.94
N LYS A 264 5.93 3.05 11.41
CA LYS A 264 5.13 2.09 12.17
C LYS A 264 5.94 1.46 13.32
N SER A 265 7.18 1.05 13.02
CA SER A 265 8.14 0.56 14.01
C SER A 265 8.32 1.59 15.13
N LEU A 266 8.65 2.84 14.80
CA LEU A 266 8.81 3.90 15.80
C LEU A 266 7.56 4.08 16.66
N ALA A 267 6.36 4.12 16.05
CA ALA A 267 5.10 4.30 16.76
C ALA A 267 4.76 3.13 17.71
N GLU A 268 5.06 1.88 17.31
CA GLU A 268 4.85 0.70 18.14
C GLU A 268 5.74 0.74 19.38
N HIS A 269 7.01 1.09 19.22
CA HIS A 269 7.93 1.23 20.35
C HIS A 269 7.51 2.39 21.27
N MET A 270 7.08 3.53 20.72
CA MET A 270 6.53 4.63 21.52
C MET A 270 5.35 4.22 22.40
N ARG A 271 4.49 3.31 21.90
CA ARG A 271 3.33 2.83 22.64
C ARG A 271 3.68 1.77 23.68
N SER A 272 4.72 0.98 23.44
CA SER A 272 5.13 -0.12 24.32
C SER A 272 5.73 0.35 25.67
N GLY A 273 6.16 1.62 25.76
CA GLY A 273 6.71 2.18 27.00
C GLY A 273 8.11 1.64 27.35
N GLU A 274 8.82 1.11 26.36
CA GLU A 274 10.18 0.57 26.52
C GLU A 274 11.17 1.60 27.07
N THR A 275 12.18 1.10 27.79
CA THR A 275 13.16 1.95 28.46
C THR A 275 14.21 2.43 27.48
N HIS A 276 14.96 3.49 27.85
CA HIS A 276 16.01 4.03 26.99
C HIS A 276 17.07 2.98 26.57
N ASN A 277 17.30 1.93 27.37
CA ASN A 277 18.26 0.88 27.03
C ASN A 277 17.81 -0.04 25.90
N ASP A 278 16.50 -0.26 25.75
CA ASP A 278 15.93 -1.11 24.70
C ASP A 278 16.07 -0.45 23.31
N ILE A 279 16.17 0.88 23.31
CA ILE A 279 16.06 1.77 22.14
C ILE A 279 17.40 2.02 21.45
N LYS A 280 18.53 1.64 22.07
CA LYS A 280 19.87 1.78 21.48
C LYS A 280 20.06 0.95 20.20
N HIS A 281 19.19 -0.04 19.98
CA HIS A 281 19.27 -0.94 18.83
C HIS A 281 18.36 -0.55 17.65
N PHE A 282 17.70 0.62 17.69
CA PHE A 282 16.87 1.03 16.55
C PHE A 282 17.69 1.29 15.29
N SER A 283 17.36 0.55 14.24
CA SER A 283 17.87 0.76 12.89
C SER A 283 17.56 2.16 12.36
N GLU A 284 16.47 2.75 12.84
CA GLU A 284 15.94 4.05 12.48
C GLU A 284 16.83 5.19 12.99
N LEU A 285 17.61 4.99 14.06
CA LEU A 285 18.56 5.98 14.58
C LEU A 285 19.75 6.21 13.64
N ALA A 286 20.09 5.21 12.81
CA ALA A 286 21.17 5.32 11.83
C ALA A 286 20.77 6.14 10.59
N ARG A 287 19.48 6.43 10.42
CA ARG A 287 19.00 7.20 9.27
C ARG A 287 19.41 8.68 9.39
N SER A 288 19.63 9.30 8.22
CA SER A 288 19.99 10.71 8.07
C SER A 288 18.85 11.61 7.60
N ASP A 289 17.67 11.04 7.35
CA ASP A 289 16.46 11.74 6.90
C ASP A 289 15.60 12.25 8.06
N GLU A 290 14.45 12.83 7.75
CA GLU A 290 13.48 13.37 8.71
C GLU A 290 12.98 12.29 9.69
N ILE A 291 12.86 11.04 9.24
CA ILE A 291 12.49 9.91 10.10
C ILE A 291 13.61 9.64 11.11
N GLY A 292 14.87 9.66 10.68
CA GLY A 292 16.03 9.56 11.57
C GLY A 292 16.13 10.72 12.57
N GLN A 293 15.81 11.96 12.14
CA GLN A 293 15.75 13.11 13.04
C GLN A 293 14.66 12.93 14.11
N LEU A 294 13.48 12.43 13.72
CA LEU A 294 12.40 12.13 14.64
C LEU A 294 12.80 11.04 15.65
N ALA A 295 13.46 9.96 15.18
CA ALA A 295 13.96 8.89 16.04
C ALA A 295 14.96 9.41 17.09
N LYS A 296 15.90 10.27 16.68
CA LYS A 296 16.87 10.91 17.58
C LYS A 296 16.21 11.86 18.58
N ALA A 297 15.22 12.64 18.15
CA ALA A 297 14.45 13.51 19.03
C ALA A 297 13.68 12.71 20.11
N TYR A 298 13.05 11.61 19.71
CA TYR A 298 12.38 10.69 20.63
C TYR A 298 13.37 10.06 21.62
N GLN A 299 14.53 9.58 21.16
CA GLN A 299 15.59 9.06 22.03
C GLN A 299 16.04 10.11 23.06
N GLY A 300 16.26 11.36 22.63
CA GLY A 300 16.63 12.46 23.52
C GLY A 300 15.57 12.74 24.59
N LEU A 301 14.28 12.65 24.25
CA LEU A 301 13.18 12.80 25.21
C LEU A 301 13.22 11.72 26.29
N LEU A 302 13.48 10.46 25.91
CA LEU A 302 13.54 9.36 26.86
C LEU A 302 14.73 9.45 27.82
N ILE A 303 15.90 9.85 27.31
CA ILE A 303 17.07 10.13 28.16
C ILE A 303 16.72 11.18 29.20
N LYS A 304 16.01 12.24 28.78
CA LYS A 304 15.58 13.31 29.69
C LYS A 304 14.58 12.80 30.73
N LEU A 305 13.62 11.97 30.33
CA LEU A 305 12.64 11.36 31.23
C LEU A 305 13.31 10.48 32.29
N ASP A 306 14.23 9.60 31.88
CA ASP A 306 14.96 8.72 32.81
C ASP A 306 15.79 9.53 33.80
N ASN A 307 16.50 10.55 33.33
CA ASN A 307 17.24 11.47 34.20
C ASN A 307 16.33 12.18 35.21
N GLN A 308 15.14 12.64 34.80
CA GLN A 308 14.19 13.25 35.72
C GLN A 308 13.66 12.27 36.77
N LEU A 309 13.34 11.04 36.37
CA LEU A 309 12.94 9.99 37.29
C LEU A 309 14.05 9.66 38.30
N ASN A 310 15.31 9.60 37.84
CA ASN A 310 16.45 9.35 38.71
C ASN A 310 16.69 10.51 39.69
N ILE A 311 16.53 11.76 39.26
CA ILE A 311 16.59 12.93 40.16
C ILE A 311 15.47 12.87 41.21
N LEU A 312 14.24 12.53 40.82
CA LEU A 312 13.12 12.39 41.75
C LEU A 312 13.36 11.27 42.77
N ARG A 313 13.88 10.11 42.32
CA ARG A 313 14.28 9.01 43.20
C ARG A 313 15.38 9.43 44.17
N ALA A 314 16.41 10.13 43.70
CA ALA A 314 17.51 10.61 44.53
C ALA A 314 17.05 11.61 45.60
N LYS A 315 16.06 12.47 45.30
CA LYS A 315 15.43 13.35 46.29
C LYS A 315 14.67 12.60 47.38
N SER A 316 14.35 11.32 47.19
CA SER A 316 13.68 10.46 48.17
C SER A 316 14.66 9.70 49.10
N ASP A 317 15.98 9.87 48.94
CA ASP A 317 16.98 9.03 49.63
C ASP A 317 17.38 9.49 51.04
N THR A 318 17.01 10.70 51.42
CA THR A 318 17.33 11.25 52.74
C THR A 318 16.02 11.51 53.47
N ASP A 319 15.91 11.06 54.71
CA ASP A 319 14.81 11.42 55.58
C ASP A 319 14.93 12.91 55.98
N PRO A 320 13.93 13.75 55.68
CA PRO A 320 14.05 15.19 55.87
C PRO A 320 14.09 15.61 57.35
N LEU A 321 13.58 14.78 58.27
CA LEU A 321 13.55 15.10 59.70
C LEU A 321 14.91 14.84 60.38
N THR A 322 15.53 13.71 60.06
CA THR A 322 16.73 13.21 60.75
C THR A 322 18.02 13.41 59.95
N GLY A 323 17.91 13.68 58.64
CA GLY A 323 19.05 13.79 57.74
C GLY A 323 19.77 12.46 57.49
N LEU A 324 19.25 11.35 58.00
CA LEU A 324 19.72 9.99 57.74
C LEU A 324 19.18 9.46 56.40
N GLY A 325 19.65 8.29 55.97
CA GLY A 325 19.07 7.64 54.79
C GLY A 325 17.59 7.30 55.00
N SER A 326 16.78 7.43 53.96
CA SER A 326 15.38 6.96 54.01
C SER A 326 15.30 5.43 53.88
N ARG A 327 14.12 4.87 54.17
CA ARG A 327 13.79 3.47 53.86
C ARG A 327 14.07 3.10 52.39
N HIS A 328 13.90 4.02 51.45
CA HIS A 328 14.23 3.77 50.03
C HIS A 328 15.74 3.63 49.81
N LYS A 329 16.55 4.45 50.48
CA LYS A 329 18.01 4.33 50.44
C LYS A 329 18.49 3.03 51.08
N TYR A 330 17.85 2.57 52.16
CA TYR A 330 18.12 1.27 52.78
C TYR A 330 17.99 0.14 51.75
N SER A 331 16.82 0.01 51.11
CA SER A 331 16.55 -1.06 50.14
C SER A 331 17.55 -1.09 48.99
N ARG A 332 18.04 0.08 48.55
CA ARG A 332 19.00 0.17 47.45
C ARG A 332 20.44 -0.13 47.88
N THR A 333 20.83 0.22 49.11
CA THR A 333 22.25 0.24 49.51
C THR A 333 22.66 -0.91 50.44
N ALA A 334 21.70 -1.61 51.07
CA ALA A 334 21.97 -2.71 51.99
C ALA A 334 22.76 -3.87 51.35
N VAL A 335 22.30 -4.40 50.21
CA VAL A 335 22.98 -5.51 49.51
C VAL A 335 24.37 -5.11 48.98
N PRO A 336 24.55 -3.96 48.30
CA PRO A 336 25.88 -3.48 47.91
C PRO A 336 26.84 -3.34 49.10
N PHE A 337 26.35 -2.90 50.26
CA PHE A 337 27.15 -2.77 51.47
C PHE A 337 27.66 -4.13 51.96
N LEU A 338 26.75 -5.11 52.09
CA LEU A 338 27.09 -6.48 52.50
C LEU A 338 28.13 -7.09 51.57
N LYS A 339 27.91 -7.01 50.25
CA LYS A 339 28.85 -7.53 49.24
C LYS A 339 30.24 -6.93 49.38
N ARG A 340 30.32 -5.61 49.56
CA ARG A 340 31.59 -4.88 49.68
C ARG A 340 32.37 -5.27 50.93
N HIS A 341 31.70 -5.40 52.08
CA HIS A 341 32.37 -5.54 53.36
C HIS A 341 32.60 -6.99 53.78
N LEU A 342 31.67 -7.90 53.47
CA LEU A 342 31.90 -9.33 53.68
C LEU A 342 33.03 -9.85 52.78
N GLY A 343 33.11 -9.37 51.53
CA GLY A 343 34.22 -9.71 50.62
C GLY A 343 35.61 -9.19 51.08
N LYS A 344 35.66 -8.33 52.10
CA LYS A 344 36.91 -7.89 52.74
C LYS A 344 37.24 -8.69 54.02
N GLY A 345 36.46 -9.72 54.34
CA GLY A 345 36.61 -10.47 55.58
C GLY A 345 36.22 -9.68 56.84
N HIS A 346 35.43 -8.61 56.70
CA HIS A 346 34.93 -7.87 57.87
C HIS A 346 33.66 -8.54 58.42
N TYR A 347 33.44 -8.42 59.73
CA TYR A 347 32.14 -8.64 60.32
C TYR A 347 31.22 -7.48 59.98
N VAL A 348 30.01 -7.79 59.48
CA VAL A 348 28.97 -6.80 59.21
C VAL A 348 27.88 -6.94 60.27
N GLY A 349 27.58 -5.82 60.95
CA GLY A 349 26.45 -5.70 61.87
C GLY A 349 25.28 -4.99 61.19
N LEU A 350 24.09 -5.59 61.28
CA LEU A 350 22.82 -4.93 61.05
C LEU A 350 22.19 -4.67 62.41
N ILE A 351 22.01 -3.40 62.74
CA ILE A 351 21.47 -2.94 64.00
C ILE A 351 20.11 -2.29 63.73
N VAL A 352 19.09 -2.71 64.47
CA VAL A 352 17.77 -2.09 64.50
C VAL A 352 17.61 -1.44 65.87
N CYS A 353 17.33 -0.14 65.88
CA CYS A 353 17.14 0.67 67.07
C CYS A 353 15.73 1.23 67.07
N ASP A 354 15.11 1.27 68.25
CA ASP A 354 13.79 1.87 68.46
C ASP A 354 13.84 2.76 69.70
N VAL A 355 13.21 3.93 69.61
CA VAL A 355 13.15 4.86 70.74
C VAL A 355 12.11 4.37 71.75
N ASP A 356 12.55 4.12 72.98
CA ASP A 356 11.73 3.49 74.00
C ASP A 356 10.52 4.35 74.37
N ASN A 357 9.33 3.74 74.34
CA ASN A 357 8.06 4.35 74.75
C ASN A 357 7.72 5.66 74.00
N PHE A 358 8.20 5.80 72.75
CA PHE A 358 8.07 7.04 71.97
C PHE A 358 6.62 7.50 71.74
N LYS A 359 5.66 6.57 71.66
CA LYS A 359 4.22 6.93 71.65
C LYS A 359 3.83 7.74 72.89
N ALA A 360 4.25 7.29 74.09
CA ALA A 360 4.00 8.01 75.32
C ALA A 360 4.75 9.36 75.37
N PHE A 361 5.93 9.46 74.73
CA PHE A 361 6.60 10.74 74.55
C PHE A 361 5.72 11.72 73.76
N ASN A 362 5.21 11.30 72.60
CA ASN A 362 4.33 12.11 71.76
C ASN A 362 3.02 12.49 72.48
N ASP A 363 2.43 11.57 73.23
CA ASP A 363 1.19 11.81 73.96
C ASP A 363 1.38 12.87 75.07
N ILE A 364 2.58 13.00 75.64
CA ILE A 364 2.90 13.95 76.72
C ILE A 364 3.38 15.31 76.18
N TYR A 365 4.29 15.31 75.20
CA TYR A 365 4.99 16.52 74.74
C TYR A 365 4.50 17.03 73.38
N GLY A 366 3.62 16.28 72.70
CA GLY A 366 3.13 16.57 71.36
C GLY A 366 4.09 16.13 70.25
N HIS A 367 3.55 15.96 69.05
CA HIS A 367 4.30 15.47 67.89
C HIS A 367 5.47 16.37 67.48
N THR A 368 5.36 17.69 67.66
CA THR A 368 6.45 18.63 67.34
C THR A 368 7.70 18.36 68.18
N GLU A 369 7.52 18.14 69.49
CA GLU A 369 8.65 17.81 70.37
C GLU A 369 9.15 16.38 70.14
N GLY A 370 8.27 15.45 69.75
CA GLY A 370 8.67 14.14 69.26
C GLY A 370 9.57 14.22 68.04
N ASP A 371 9.22 15.04 67.06
CA ASP A 371 10.01 15.27 65.87
C ASP A 371 11.39 15.88 66.20
N ASN A 372 11.44 16.84 67.14
CA ASN A 372 12.70 17.38 67.66
C ASN A 372 13.56 16.28 68.32
N ALA A 373 12.95 15.42 69.15
CA ALA A 373 13.65 14.31 69.79
C ALA A 373 14.21 13.32 68.75
N LEU A 374 13.43 12.95 67.74
CA LEU A 374 13.91 12.09 66.65
C LEU A 374 15.01 12.74 65.81
N SER A 375 14.94 14.05 65.56
CA SER A 375 15.98 14.78 64.86
C SER A 375 17.31 14.77 65.64
N LEU A 376 17.26 14.94 66.95
CA LEU A 376 18.42 14.85 67.84
C LEU A 376 19.00 13.43 67.90
N VAL A 377 18.14 12.41 68.02
CA VAL A 377 18.56 11.00 67.97
C VAL A 377 19.20 10.67 66.63
N GLY A 378 18.60 11.06 65.51
CA GLY A 378 19.15 10.86 64.18
C GLY A 378 20.50 11.56 63.98
N SER A 379 20.61 12.80 64.47
CA SER A 379 21.87 13.55 64.46
C SER A 379 22.95 12.86 65.29
N LYS A 380 22.60 12.32 66.47
CA LYS A 380 23.53 11.58 67.31
C LYS A 380 23.99 10.28 66.64
N ILE A 381 23.08 9.52 66.02
CA ILE A 381 23.41 8.33 65.23
C ILE A 381 24.40 8.69 64.11
N ARG A 382 24.14 9.77 63.37
CA ARG A 382 25.01 10.24 62.28
C ARG A 382 26.42 10.59 62.76
N LEU A 383 26.55 11.24 63.92
CA LEU A 383 27.85 11.62 64.49
C LEU A 383 28.65 10.40 64.97
N LEU A 384 27.98 9.34 65.41
CA LEU A 384 28.64 8.13 65.92
C LEU A 384 29.02 7.15 64.82
N ALA A 385 28.25 7.13 63.73
CA ALA A 385 28.52 6.33 62.54
C ALA A 385 29.79 6.83 61.83
N ARG A 386 30.62 5.90 61.34
CA ARG A 386 31.75 6.25 60.47
C ARG A 386 31.24 6.59 59.08
N ASP A 387 32.05 7.28 58.28
CA ASP A 387 31.76 7.52 56.85
C ASP A 387 31.52 6.23 56.05
N SER A 388 32.09 5.12 56.51
CA SER A 388 31.92 3.80 55.94
C SER A 388 30.68 3.06 56.44
N ASP A 389 29.94 3.59 57.40
CA ASP A 389 28.70 2.99 57.93
C ASP A 389 27.49 3.61 57.21
N LEU A 390 26.35 2.91 57.21
CA LEU A 390 25.11 3.41 56.65
C LEU A 390 24.04 3.45 57.73
N ALA A 391 23.43 4.62 57.96
CA ALA A 391 22.35 4.80 58.92
C ALA A 391 21.08 5.31 58.23
N PHE A 392 19.95 4.76 58.64
CA PHE A 392 18.64 5.00 58.03
C PHE A 392 17.58 5.23 59.10
N ARG A 393 16.58 6.05 58.80
CA ARG A 393 15.29 6.05 59.50
C ARG A 393 14.35 5.12 58.74
N TYR A 394 13.99 3.99 59.34
CA TYR A 394 13.26 2.91 58.68
C TYR A 394 11.74 3.10 58.74
N GLY A 395 11.22 3.60 59.85
CA GLY A 395 9.82 4.00 60.01
C GLY A 395 9.61 4.69 61.35
N GLY A 396 8.80 5.77 61.42
CA GLY A 396 8.47 6.45 62.68
C GLY A 396 9.69 6.76 63.57
N GLU A 397 9.84 5.96 64.63
CA GLU A 397 10.88 5.98 65.67
C GLU A 397 11.98 4.91 65.51
N GLU A 398 11.93 4.13 64.43
CA GLU A 398 12.84 3.03 64.13
C GLU A 398 14.00 3.48 63.23
N PHE A 399 15.21 3.11 63.64
CA PHE A 399 16.45 3.38 62.93
C PHE A 399 17.15 2.08 62.60
N VAL A 400 17.79 2.02 61.43
CA VAL A 400 18.57 0.86 60.98
C VAL A 400 19.97 1.30 60.64
N ILE A 401 20.97 0.59 61.13
CA ILE A 401 22.38 0.90 60.91
C ILE A 401 23.11 -0.34 60.41
N PHE A 402 23.78 -0.19 59.27
CA PHE A 402 24.80 -1.12 58.80
C PHE A 402 26.18 -0.60 59.16
N CYS A 403 26.97 -1.43 59.82
CA CYS A 403 28.35 -1.12 60.14
C CYS A 403 29.25 -2.32 59.89
N ALA A 404 30.49 -2.07 59.47
CA ALA A 404 31.46 -3.12 59.19
C ALA A 404 32.72 -2.92 60.01
N ARG A 405 33.21 -3.99 60.66
CA ARG A 405 34.41 -3.94 61.52
C ARG A 405 35.28 -5.19 61.30
N PRO A 406 36.61 -5.09 61.43
CA PRO A 406 37.50 -6.25 61.36
C PRO A 406 37.23 -7.30 62.44
N GLU A 407 36.74 -6.89 63.62
CA GLU A 407 36.48 -7.79 64.74
C GLU A 407 35.06 -7.64 65.26
N LYS A 408 34.44 -8.76 65.64
CA LYS A 408 33.08 -8.84 66.18
C LYS A 408 32.88 -7.92 67.40
N ILE A 409 33.85 -7.88 68.32
CA ILE A 409 33.77 -7.08 69.56
C ILE A 409 33.58 -5.58 69.29
N GLN A 410 34.10 -5.08 68.16
CA GLN A 410 33.98 -3.68 67.78
C GLN A 410 32.55 -3.32 67.34
N LEU A 411 31.78 -4.28 66.82
CA LEU A 411 30.35 -4.10 66.53
C LEU A 411 29.56 -4.03 67.84
N LEU A 412 29.87 -4.93 68.79
CA LEU A 412 29.22 -4.96 70.11
C LEU A 412 29.44 -3.64 70.85
N ASN A 413 30.69 -3.18 70.90
CA ASN A 413 31.05 -1.91 71.54
C ASN A 413 30.41 -0.70 70.84
N PHE A 414 30.24 -0.75 69.52
CA PHE A 414 29.56 0.32 68.78
C PHE A 414 28.08 0.43 69.15
N ALA A 415 27.36 -0.70 69.22
CA ALA A 415 25.95 -0.70 69.60
C ALA A 415 25.74 -0.24 71.06
N GLU A 416 26.60 -0.67 71.98
CA GLU A 416 26.54 -0.18 73.37
C GLU A 416 26.85 1.30 73.47
N ARG A 417 27.86 1.78 72.74
CA ARG A 417 28.16 3.22 72.69
C ARG A 417 26.99 4.00 72.11
N LEU A 418 26.36 3.52 71.05
CA LEU A 418 25.17 4.13 70.46
C LEU A 418 24.06 4.30 71.50
N ARG A 419 23.76 3.24 72.25
CA ARG A 419 22.76 3.26 73.31
C ARG A 419 23.09 4.27 74.41
N HIS A 420 24.32 4.25 74.92
CA HIS A 420 24.76 5.17 75.98
C HIS A 420 24.73 6.63 75.53
N GLU A 421 25.14 6.92 74.30
CA GLU A 421 25.16 8.28 73.75
C GLU A 421 23.78 8.84 73.46
N ILE A 422 22.82 7.98 73.10
CA ILE A 422 21.41 8.38 72.96
C ILE A 422 20.81 8.68 74.33
N ALA A 423 21.02 7.83 75.33
CA ALA A 423 20.61 8.12 76.70
C ALA A 423 21.30 9.39 77.25
N GLY A 424 22.56 9.62 76.87
CA GLY A 424 23.35 10.80 77.23
C GLY A 424 22.91 12.11 76.54
N LEU A 425 21.88 12.09 75.68
CA LEU A 425 21.21 13.32 75.23
C LEU A 425 20.43 13.98 76.38
N ASP A 426 20.14 13.24 77.46
CA ASP A 426 19.45 13.70 78.68
C ASP A 426 18.12 14.41 78.40
N LEU A 427 17.41 13.94 77.35
CA LEU A 427 16.12 14.47 76.97
C LEU A 427 15.05 13.92 77.91
N ALA A 428 14.36 14.79 78.63
CA ALA A 428 13.32 14.39 79.59
C ALA A 428 12.21 13.58 78.92
N HIS A 429 11.91 12.39 79.44
CA HIS A 429 10.81 11.53 79.00
C HIS A 429 10.08 10.96 80.21
N GLN A 430 9.06 11.68 80.70
CA GLN A 430 8.29 11.27 81.89
C GLN A 430 7.60 9.91 81.72
N GLY A 431 7.11 9.61 80.51
CA GLY A 431 6.51 8.33 80.15
C GLY A 431 7.46 7.12 80.06
N ASN A 432 8.77 7.28 80.26
CA ASN A 432 9.76 6.20 80.16
C ASN A 432 10.34 5.79 81.52
N GLN A 433 9.48 5.34 82.44
CA GLN A 433 9.93 4.87 83.76
C GLN A 433 10.59 3.48 83.67
N PRO A 434 11.65 3.19 84.46
CA PRO A 434 12.25 4.03 85.52
C PRO A 434 13.32 5.03 85.03
N TYR A 435 13.59 5.11 83.72
CA TYR A 435 14.70 5.90 83.17
C TYR A 435 14.45 7.42 83.18
N GLY A 436 13.21 7.86 82.98
CA GLY A 436 12.82 9.27 83.01
C GLY A 436 13.38 10.14 81.87
N ILE A 437 14.15 9.55 80.96
CA ILE A 437 14.79 10.19 79.81
C ILE A 437 14.58 9.38 78.54
N VAL A 438 14.84 9.96 77.36
CA VAL A 438 14.80 9.25 76.08
C VAL A 438 15.91 8.18 76.06
N THR A 439 15.52 6.92 75.90
CA THR A 439 16.43 5.79 75.74
C THR A 439 16.11 5.05 74.45
N THR A 440 17.00 4.13 74.04
CA THR A 440 16.75 3.27 72.88
C THR A 440 16.98 1.82 73.24
N SER A 441 16.11 0.96 72.72
CA SER A 441 16.31 -0.47 72.67
C SER A 441 17.01 -0.84 71.37
N VAL A 442 18.01 -1.72 71.44
CA VAL A 442 18.85 -2.06 70.29
C VAL A 442 18.90 -3.56 70.08
N GLY A 443 18.46 -4.01 68.90
CA GLY A 443 18.60 -5.38 68.42
C GLY A 443 19.66 -5.46 67.32
N GLY A 444 20.55 -6.44 67.38
CA GLY A 444 21.63 -6.58 66.40
C GLY A 444 21.75 -7.99 65.83
N ALA A 445 22.11 -8.10 64.55
CA ALA A 445 22.54 -9.33 63.90
C ALA A 445 23.93 -9.15 63.28
N ILE A 446 24.75 -10.18 63.33
CA ILE A 446 26.13 -10.16 62.81
C ILE A 446 26.28 -11.23 61.74
N ALA A 447 26.86 -10.85 60.61
CA ALA A 447 27.26 -11.75 59.55
C ALA A 447 28.76 -11.66 59.29
N HIS A 448 29.36 -12.79 58.94
CA HIS A 448 30.71 -12.89 58.40
C HIS A 448 30.68 -13.65 57.06
N GLN A 449 31.75 -13.58 56.28
CA GLN A 449 31.83 -14.23 54.96
C GLN A 449 31.47 -15.72 55.01
N GLN A 450 31.89 -16.40 56.09
CA GLN A 450 31.60 -17.82 56.31
C GLN A 450 30.10 -18.11 56.50
N ASP A 451 29.30 -17.16 57.01
CA ASP A 451 27.86 -17.33 57.16
C ASP A 451 27.15 -17.29 55.80
N LEU A 452 27.62 -16.42 54.89
CA LEU A 452 27.12 -16.36 53.52
C LEU A 452 27.41 -17.68 52.79
N GLU A 453 28.67 -18.12 52.76
CA GLU A 453 29.10 -19.33 52.04
C GLU A 453 28.43 -20.61 52.54
N ALA A 454 28.11 -20.69 53.84
CA ALA A 454 27.55 -21.89 54.44
C ALA A 454 26.02 -21.95 54.45
N ARG A 455 25.31 -20.81 54.37
CA ARG A 455 23.88 -20.75 54.76
C ARG A 455 22.96 -20.01 53.80
N PHE A 456 23.47 -19.21 52.86
CA PHE A 456 22.64 -18.38 51.98
C PHE A 456 23.09 -18.47 50.53
N ASP A 457 22.13 -18.51 49.61
CA ASP A 457 22.42 -18.62 48.18
C ASP A 457 22.58 -17.23 47.54
N THR A 458 22.01 -16.19 48.17
CA THR A 458 22.14 -14.80 47.73
C THR A 458 22.39 -13.82 48.88
N PHE A 459 22.99 -12.66 48.56
CA PHE A 459 23.15 -11.55 49.52
C PHE A 459 21.80 -10.94 49.95
N GLN A 460 20.74 -11.11 49.15
CA GLN A 460 19.41 -10.63 49.49
C GLN A 460 18.79 -11.46 50.61
N GLU A 461 18.85 -12.80 50.51
CA GLU A 461 18.40 -13.70 51.57
C GLU A 461 19.16 -13.45 52.89
N LEU A 462 20.47 -13.23 52.82
CA LEU A 462 21.27 -12.88 53.99
C LEU A 462 20.80 -11.56 54.61
N GLN A 463 20.56 -10.52 53.80
CA GLN A 463 20.07 -9.23 54.30
C GLN A 463 18.71 -9.35 55.01
N GLU A 464 17.76 -10.07 54.41
CA GLU A 464 16.44 -10.31 54.99
C GLU A 464 16.55 -11.09 56.30
N SER A 465 17.39 -12.13 56.32
CA SER A 465 17.66 -12.91 57.54
C SER A 465 18.29 -12.07 58.65
N MET A 466 19.31 -11.26 58.34
CA MET A 466 19.92 -10.34 59.31
C MET A 466 18.90 -9.36 59.89
N PHE A 467 18.01 -8.82 59.06
CA PHE A 467 16.99 -7.88 59.51
C PHE A 467 16.01 -8.56 60.48
N ASN A 468 15.50 -9.74 60.11
CA ASN A 468 14.58 -10.51 60.96
C ASN A 468 15.21 -10.92 62.30
N LEU A 469 16.49 -11.29 62.30
CA LEU A 469 17.21 -11.64 63.52
C LEU A 469 17.44 -10.43 64.42
N ALA A 470 17.78 -9.28 63.84
CA ALA A 470 17.96 -8.03 64.59
C ALA A 470 16.62 -7.52 65.15
N ASP A 471 15.53 -7.62 64.39
CA ASP A 471 14.19 -7.27 64.84
C ASP A 471 13.72 -8.17 65.99
N LYS A 472 13.96 -9.49 65.89
CA LYS A 472 13.69 -10.41 66.99
C LYS A 472 14.51 -10.07 68.25
N ALA A 473 15.80 -9.74 68.09
CA ALA A 473 16.65 -9.32 69.20
C ALA A 473 16.16 -7.99 69.81
N LEU A 474 15.66 -7.06 68.99
CA LEU A 474 15.05 -5.82 69.46
C LEU A 474 13.77 -6.10 70.26
N TYR A 475 12.94 -7.02 69.79
CA TYR A 475 11.75 -7.45 70.51
C TYR A 475 12.09 -8.04 71.88
N GLU A 476 13.08 -8.93 71.95
CA GLU A 476 13.61 -9.49 73.21
C GLU A 476 14.14 -8.37 74.12
N CYS A 477 14.85 -7.38 73.57
CA CYS A 477 15.37 -6.22 74.30
C CYS A 477 14.24 -5.40 74.95
N LYS A 478 13.14 -5.19 74.23
CA LYS A 478 11.98 -4.46 74.77
C LYS A 478 11.29 -5.23 75.90
N GLN A 479 11.29 -6.56 75.85
CA GLN A 479 10.71 -7.41 76.91
C GLN A 479 11.57 -7.48 78.18
N SER A 480 12.90 -7.41 78.04
CA SER A 480 13.84 -7.56 79.15
C SER A 480 14.11 -6.27 79.95
N GLY A 481 13.34 -5.21 79.71
CA GLY A 481 13.45 -3.96 80.47
C GLY A 481 13.89 -2.73 79.67
N ARG A 482 14.01 -2.84 78.33
CA ARG A 482 14.40 -1.75 77.41
C ARG A 482 15.78 -1.16 77.74
N ASN A 483 16.20 -0.12 77.01
CA ASN A 483 17.48 0.57 77.22
C ASN A 483 18.68 -0.38 77.36
N GLN A 484 18.76 -1.37 76.46
CA GLN A 484 19.85 -2.33 76.42
C GLN A 484 20.16 -2.74 74.97
N VAL A 485 21.23 -3.52 74.79
CA VAL A 485 21.57 -4.10 73.50
C VAL A 485 21.44 -5.62 73.58
N ILE A 486 20.66 -6.21 72.68
CA ILE A 486 20.64 -7.66 72.48
C ILE A 486 21.15 -7.97 71.08
N TRP A 487 22.06 -8.94 71.00
CA TRP A 487 22.53 -9.51 69.75
C TRP A 487 21.94 -10.89 69.57
N SER A 488 21.36 -11.14 68.39
CA SER A 488 20.80 -12.44 68.06
C SER A 488 21.89 -13.52 68.09
N SER A 489 21.58 -14.67 68.70
CA SER A 489 22.40 -15.88 68.59
C SER A 489 22.37 -16.39 67.15
N SER A 490 23.53 -16.80 66.63
CA SER A 490 23.82 -17.17 65.23
C SER A 490 22.66 -17.71 64.39
N PHE A 491 22.67 -17.41 63.07
CA PHE A 491 21.71 -17.91 62.07
C PHE A 491 21.31 -19.38 62.33
N ASN A 492 20.03 -19.70 62.44
CA ASN A 492 19.60 -21.10 62.59
C ASN A 492 20.13 -21.96 61.42
N GLN A 493 20.59 -23.18 61.71
CA GLN A 493 21.11 -24.10 60.68
C GLN A 493 20.03 -24.36 59.61
N LYS A 494 20.42 -24.36 58.32
CA LYS A 494 19.60 -24.97 57.25
C LYS A 494 19.30 -26.40 57.69
N THR A 495 18.07 -26.71 58.07
CA THR A 495 17.55 -28.07 57.98
C THR A 495 17.60 -28.42 56.49
N LYS A 496 18.53 -29.29 56.13
CA LYS A 496 18.65 -29.86 54.79
C LYS A 496 17.35 -30.50 54.35
#